data_AF-A0A0C1QP29-F1
#
_entry.id   AF-A0A0C1QP29-F1
#
_cell.length_a   1.000
_cell.length_b   1.000
_cell.length_c   1.000
_cell.angle_alpha   90.00
_cell.angle_beta   90.00
_cell.angle_gamma   90.00
#
_symmetry.space_group_name_H-M   'P 1'
#
loop_
_entity.id
_entity.type
_entity.pdbx_description
1 polymer ?
#
loop_
_entity_poly.entity_id
_entity_poly.type
_entity_poly.pdbx_seq_one_letter_code
_entity_poly.pdbx_strand_id
1 'polypeptide(L)'
;MVCASLKAFIAADEQLTGIHFLVQTKARRGDRPAVHYNAARFFDHHEARLVSHLIEIRGDIFESALSRSLMRLGCLIIVGGTAMLVRNSAAFIAVPVFALLLYSEIRLVRRAYLLDSSLKGYISYLGRTRRQRRDDFVRDVVEHSARIAECISR
;
A
#
# COMPACT_ATOMS: atom_id res chain seq x y z
N MET A 1 -15.85 -11.32 -11.31
CA MET A 1 -15.30 -9.95 -11.30
C MET A 1 -15.96 -9.13 -12.42
N VAL A 2 -16.34 -7.86 -12.20
CA VAL A 2 -16.97 -7.04 -13.25
C VAL A 2 -15.89 -6.52 -14.21
N CYS A 3 -16.09 -6.66 -15.52
CA CYS A 3 -15.09 -6.28 -16.54
C CYS A 3 -14.61 -4.82 -16.40
N ALA A 4 -15.44 -3.91 -15.89
CA ALA A 4 -15.07 -2.52 -15.59
C ALA A 4 -14.00 -2.36 -14.50
N SER A 5 -14.11 -3.11 -13.38
CA SER A 5 -13.12 -3.05 -12.29
C SER A 5 -11.79 -3.68 -12.70
N LEU A 6 -11.83 -4.68 -13.58
CA LEU A 6 -10.63 -5.31 -14.14
C LEU A 6 -9.86 -4.32 -15.04
N LYS A 7 -10.56 -3.56 -15.88
CA LYS A 7 -9.96 -2.56 -16.79
C LYS A 7 -9.26 -1.42 -16.09
N ALA A 8 -9.93 -0.79 -15.12
CA ALA A 8 -9.34 0.33 -14.37
C ALA A 8 -8.05 -0.09 -13.64
N PHE A 9 -7.98 -1.36 -13.25
CA PHE A 9 -6.85 -1.94 -12.56
C PHE A 9 -5.68 -2.32 -13.50
N ILE A 10 -6.00 -2.82 -14.69
CA ILE A 10 -5.03 -3.19 -15.72
C ILE A 10 -4.40 -1.95 -16.37
N ALA A 11 -5.18 -0.89 -16.60
CA ALA A 11 -4.73 0.32 -17.29
C ALA A 11 -3.61 1.10 -16.57
N ALA A 12 -3.38 0.84 -15.28
CA ALA A 12 -2.29 1.44 -14.51
C ALA A 12 -0.91 0.78 -14.76
N ASP A 13 -0.86 -0.28 -15.58
CA ASP A 13 0.33 -1.08 -15.82
C ASP A 13 0.36 -1.65 -17.25
N GLU A 14 1.28 -1.16 -18.09
CA GLU A 14 1.44 -1.60 -19.48
C GLU A 14 1.81 -3.09 -19.60
N GLN A 15 2.58 -3.64 -18.66
CA GLN A 15 2.95 -5.06 -18.68
C GLN A 15 1.77 -5.95 -18.27
N LEU A 16 0.99 -5.57 -17.25
CA LEU A 16 -0.25 -6.27 -16.90
C LEU A 16 -1.27 -6.17 -18.04
N THR A 17 -1.30 -5.04 -18.75
CA THR A 17 -2.15 -4.86 -19.95
C THR A 17 -1.76 -5.84 -21.06
N GLY A 18 -0.47 -5.97 -21.35
CA GLY A 18 0.04 -6.94 -22.32
C GLY A 18 -0.29 -8.38 -21.94
N ILE A 19 -0.09 -8.77 -20.67
CA ILE A 19 -0.39 -10.13 -20.21
C ILE A 19 -1.90 -10.39 -20.22
N HIS A 20 -2.74 -9.41 -19.84
CA HIS A 20 -4.19 -9.55 -19.92
C HIS A 20 -4.66 -9.76 -21.37
N PHE A 21 -4.10 -9.02 -22.33
CA PHE A 21 -4.40 -9.23 -23.75
C PHE A 21 -4.03 -10.65 -24.21
N LEU A 22 -2.91 -11.20 -23.72
CA LEU A 22 -2.55 -12.60 -23.96
C LEU A 22 -3.56 -13.57 -23.34
N VAL A 23 -3.99 -13.38 -22.10
CA VAL A 23 -5.04 -14.19 -21.47
C VAL A 23 -6.32 -14.16 -22.31
N GLN A 24 -6.75 -12.96 -22.74
CA GLN A 24 -7.96 -12.77 -23.53
C GLN A 24 -7.87 -13.44 -24.90
N THR A 25 -6.79 -13.24 -25.63
CA THR A 25 -6.61 -13.82 -26.97
C THR A 25 -6.54 -15.35 -26.92
N LYS A 26 -5.94 -15.91 -25.87
CA LYS A 26 -5.90 -17.37 -25.65
C LYS A 26 -7.26 -17.92 -25.23
N ALA A 27 -8.00 -17.18 -24.38
CA ALA A 27 -9.37 -17.53 -24.02
C ALA A 27 -10.30 -17.57 -25.25
N ARG A 28 -10.20 -16.59 -26.16
CA ARG A 28 -10.95 -16.60 -27.44
C ARG A 28 -10.64 -17.81 -28.32
N ARG A 29 -9.43 -18.34 -28.25
CA ARG A 29 -9.00 -19.53 -28.99
C ARG A 29 -9.36 -20.85 -28.29
N GLY A 30 -9.93 -20.80 -27.08
CA GLY A 30 -10.21 -21.99 -26.26
C GLY A 30 -8.96 -22.69 -25.72
N ASP A 31 -7.80 -22.05 -25.76
CA ASP A 31 -6.51 -22.62 -25.36
C ASP A 31 -6.34 -22.55 -23.82
N ARG A 32 -6.98 -23.49 -23.13
CA ARG A 32 -6.97 -23.58 -21.65
C ARG A 32 -5.56 -23.63 -21.04
N PRO A 33 -4.61 -24.43 -21.55
CA PRO A 33 -3.23 -24.42 -21.04
C PRO A 33 -2.57 -23.05 -21.13
N ALA A 34 -2.75 -22.33 -22.25
CA ALA A 34 -2.18 -20.99 -22.39
C ALA A 34 -2.89 -19.95 -21.52
N VAL A 35 -4.21 -20.06 -21.30
CA VAL A 35 -4.93 -19.21 -20.34
C VAL A 35 -4.36 -19.41 -18.94
N HIS A 36 -4.18 -20.66 -18.50
CA HIS A 36 -3.60 -20.99 -17.20
C HIS A 36 -2.19 -20.39 -17.04
N TYR A 37 -1.32 -20.59 -18.04
CA TYR A 37 0.05 -20.05 -18.03
C TYR A 37 0.08 -18.52 -17.93
N ASN A 38 -0.70 -17.83 -18.75
CA ASN A 38 -0.71 -16.36 -18.75
C ASN A 38 -1.40 -15.78 -17.50
N ALA A 39 -2.41 -16.45 -16.95
CA ALA A 39 -3.04 -16.07 -15.69
C ALA A 39 -2.05 -16.16 -14.52
N ALA A 40 -1.27 -17.23 -14.45
CA ALA A 40 -0.24 -17.38 -13.43
C ALA A 40 0.80 -16.25 -13.52
N ARG A 41 1.26 -15.94 -14.73
CA ARG A 41 2.18 -14.83 -14.99
C ARG A 41 1.61 -13.47 -14.62
N PHE A 42 0.32 -13.23 -14.90
CA PHE A 42 -0.38 -12.02 -14.50
C PHE A 42 -0.35 -11.85 -12.97
N PHE A 43 -0.72 -12.91 -12.24
CA PHE A 43 -0.71 -12.90 -10.77
C PHE A 43 0.70 -12.65 -10.23
N ASP A 44 1.70 -13.38 -10.73
CA ASP A 44 3.08 -13.29 -10.27
C ASP A 44 3.62 -11.85 -10.45
N HIS A 45 3.35 -11.22 -11.58
CA HIS A 45 3.77 -9.84 -11.86
C HIS A 45 3.03 -8.81 -11.00
N HIS A 46 1.70 -8.94 -10.93
CA HIS A 46 0.86 -8.07 -10.13
C HIS A 46 1.25 -8.10 -8.65
N GLU A 47 1.45 -9.28 -8.09
CA GLU A 47 1.80 -9.44 -6.69
C GLU A 47 3.19 -8.88 -6.37
N ALA A 48 4.17 -9.08 -7.24
CA ALA A 48 5.51 -8.50 -7.06
C ALA A 48 5.44 -6.96 -6.98
N ARG A 49 4.68 -6.34 -7.88
CA ARG A 49 4.49 -4.89 -7.90
C ARG A 49 3.73 -4.39 -6.67
N LEU A 50 2.65 -5.08 -6.29
CA LEU A 50 1.88 -4.76 -5.10
C LEU A 50 2.74 -4.81 -3.83
N VAL A 51 3.56 -5.85 -3.69
CA VAL A 51 4.46 -6.01 -2.53
C VAL A 51 5.52 -4.90 -2.52
N SER A 52 6.12 -4.56 -3.66
CA SER A 52 7.07 -3.44 -3.75
C SER A 52 6.44 -2.13 -3.30
N HIS A 53 5.26 -1.80 -3.83
CA HIS A 53 4.55 -0.58 -3.49
C HIS A 53 4.15 -0.53 -2.01
N LEU A 54 3.74 -1.66 -1.42
CA LEU A 54 3.47 -1.73 0.01
C LEU A 54 4.75 -1.49 0.84
N ILE A 55 5.90 -2.02 0.42
CA ILE A 55 7.18 -1.80 1.10
C ILE A 55 7.60 -0.33 0.99
N GLU A 56 7.44 0.31 -0.16
CA GLU A 56 7.71 1.75 -0.37
C GLU A 56 6.83 2.61 0.55
N ILE A 57 5.52 2.38 0.55
CA ILE A 57 4.57 3.06 1.45
C ILE A 57 5.00 2.91 2.91
N ARG A 58 5.47 1.71 3.29
CA ARG A 58 5.93 1.42 4.66
C ARG A 58 7.08 2.34 5.07
N GLY A 59 8.10 2.44 4.22
CA GLY A 59 9.27 3.29 4.45
C GLY A 59 8.88 4.76 4.56
N ASP A 60 8.17 5.26 3.54
CA ASP A 60 7.85 6.67 3.42
C ASP A 60 6.96 7.20 4.55
N ILE A 61 5.93 6.44 4.96
CA ILE A 61 5.00 6.91 6.00
C ILE A 61 5.67 6.97 7.36
N PHE A 62 6.40 5.92 7.76
CA PHE A 62 7.01 5.88 9.08
C PHE A 62 8.18 6.86 9.19
N GLU A 63 9.07 6.90 8.18
CA GLU A 63 10.21 7.82 8.18
C GLU A 63 9.77 9.29 8.11
N SER A 64 8.76 9.61 7.28
CA SER A 64 8.24 10.97 7.21
C SER A 64 7.51 11.40 8.48
N ALA A 65 6.82 10.49 9.18
CA ALA A 65 6.18 10.79 10.45
C ALA A 65 7.22 11.01 11.56
N LEU A 66 8.24 10.14 11.60
CA LEU A 66 9.29 10.18 12.62
C LEU A 66 10.19 11.42 12.45
N SER A 67 10.65 11.71 11.23
CA SER A 67 11.44 12.91 10.92
C SER A 67 10.70 14.21 11.25
N ARG A 68 9.42 14.33 10.85
CA ARG A 68 8.58 15.49 11.17
C ARG A 68 8.40 15.65 12.68
N SER A 69 8.14 14.56 13.40
CA SER A 69 7.97 14.58 14.85
C SER A 69 9.26 14.97 15.56
N LEU A 70 10.42 14.47 15.12
CA LEU A 70 11.73 14.84 15.67
C LEU A 70 12.08 16.31 15.41
N MET A 71 11.82 16.83 14.21
CA MET A 71 12.02 18.26 13.91
C MET A 71 11.15 19.13 14.83
N ARG A 72 9.87 18.80 14.99
CA ARG A 72 8.95 19.55 15.86
C ARG A 72 9.34 19.46 17.32
N LEU A 73 9.76 18.28 17.79
CA LEU A 73 10.31 18.09 19.14
C LEU A 73 11.55 18.96 19.35
N GLY A 74 12.47 19.01 18.38
CA GLY A 74 13.65 19.88 18.43
C GLY A 74 13.28 21.37 18.54
N CYS A 75 12.38 21.86 17.69
CA CYS A 75 11.87 23.23 17.75
C CYS A 75 11.20 23.52 19.09
N LEU A 76 10.40 22.58 19.59
CA LEU A 76 9.74 22.67 20.88
C LEU A 76 10.78 22.79 22.00
N ILE A 77 11.78 21.92 22.08
CA ILE A 77 12.83 21.99 23.11
C ILE A 77 13.53 23.36 23.10
N ILE A 78 13.86 23.90 21.92
CA ILE A 78 14.52 25.21 21.79
C ILE A 78 13.59 26.34 22.28
N VAL A 79 12.33 26.38 21.83
CA VAL A 79 11.36 27.44 22.20
C VAL A 79 10.96 27.34 23.68
N GLY A 80 10.74 26.13 24.19
CA GLY A 80 10.41 25.89 25.60
C GLY A 80 11.57 26.24 26.53
N GLY A 81 12.79 25.81 26.17
CA GLY A 81 14.00 26.13 26.94
C GLY A 81 14.28 27.63 27.00
N THR A 82 14.12 28.34 25.88
CA THR A 82 14.27 29.80 25.84
C THR A 82 13.17 30.52 26.61
N ALA A 83 11.91 30.09 26.51
CA ALA A 83 10.79 30.69 27.26
C ALA A 83 10.94 30.52 28.79
N MET A 84 11.48 29.39 29.25
CA MET A 84 11.73 29.14 30.68
C MET A 84 12.89 29.97 31.26
N LEU A 85 13.92 30.26 30.45
CA LEU A 85 15.03 31.12 30.85
C LEU A 85 14.59 32.57 31.11
N VAL A 86 13.53 33.04 30.45
CA VAL A 86 13.08 34.44 30.52
C VAL A 86 12.25 34.75 31.77
N ARG A 87 11.98 33.80 32.68
CA ARG A 87 11.30 34.00 34.00
C ARG A 87 10.08 34.95 33.95
N ASN A 88 9.31 34.92 32.86
CA ASN A 88 8.14 35.76 32.66
C ASN A 88 6.84 34.95 32.78
N SER A 89 5.73 35.64 33.00
CA SER A 89 4.37 35.10 33.05
C SER A 89 4.01 34.26 31.80
N ALA A 90 4.69 34.47 30.68
CA ALA A 90 4.61 33.66 29.47
C ALA A 90 4.92 32.16 29.71
N ALA A 91 5.74 31.81 30.70
CA ALA A 91 6.07 30.41 31.02
C ALA A 91 4.84 29.61 31.48
N PHE A 92 3.90 30.24 32.19
CA PHE A 92 2.67 29.59 32.66
C PHE A 92 1.72 29.19 31.52
N ILE A 93 1.77 29.91 30.40
CA ILE A 93 0.99 29.60 29.19
C ILE A 93 1.77 28.64 28.28
N ALA A 94 3.09 28.78 28.21
CA ALA A 94 3.94 27.95 27.37
C ALA A 94 3.90 26.47 27.78
N VAL A 95 3.93 26.16 29.08
CA VAL A 95 3.93 24.76 29.59
C VAL A 95 2.71 23.94 29.14
N PRO A 96 1.44 24.39 29.31
CA PRO A 96 0.29 23.62 28.85
C PRO A 96 0.19 23.51 27.33
N VAL A 97 0.59 24.56 26.59
CA VAL A 97 0.67 24.51 25.12
C VAL A 97 1.71 23.47 24.69
N PHE A 98 2.85 23.42 25.37
CA PHE A 98 3.90 22.43 25.15
C PHE A 98 3.39 21.00 25.35
N ALA A 99 2.69 20.76 26.45
CA ALA A 99 2.11 19.46 26.77
C ALA A 99 1.09 19.00 25.71
N LEU A 100 0.23 19.92 25.23
CA LEU A 100 -0.73 19.63 24.17
C LEU A 100 -0.04 19.29 22.83
N LEU A 101 0.99 20.05 22.46
CA LEU A 101 1.75 19.80 21.24
C LEU A 101 2.48 18.46 21.30
N LEU A 102 3.15 18.16 22.41
CA LEU A 102 3.79 16.86 22.65
C LEU A 102 2.78 15.70 22.57
N TYR A 103 1.62 15.84 23.20
CA TYR A 103 0.57 14.82 23.16
C TYR A 103 0.07 14.56 21.72
N SER A 104 -0.05 15.63 20.92
CA SER A 104 -0.45 15.51 19.51
C SER A 104 0.59 14.76 18.67
N GLU A 105 1.89 15.02 18.90
CA GLU A 105 2.99 14.33 18.22
C GLU A 105 3.05 12.85 18.63
N ILE A 106 2.93 12.54 19.93
CA ILE A 106 2.87 11.16 20.43
C ILE A 106 1.72 10.41 19.75
N ARG A 107 0.55 11.04 19.58
CA ARG A 107 -0.60 10.44 18.91
C ARG A 107 -0.33 10.17 17.43
N LEU A 108 0.35 11.08 16.73
CA LEU A 108 0.73 10.92 15.32
C LEU A 108 1.75 9.79 15.12
N VAL A 109 2.81 9.77 15.92
CA VAL A 109 3.81 8.69 15.90
C VAL A 109 3.17 7.35 16.22
N ARG A 110 2.28 7.30 17.22
CA ARG A 110 1.55 6.07 17.56
C ARG A 110 0.67 5.58 16.41
N ARG A 111 -0.03 6.48 15.70
CA ARG A 111 -0.82 6.12 14.51
C ARG A 111 0.06 5.59 13.38
N ALA A 112 1.18 6.26 13.10
CA ALA A 112 2.13 5.81 12.09
C ALA A 112 2.73 4.44 12.43
N TYR A 113 3.07 4.21 13.70
CA TYR A 113 3.54 2.91 14.20
C TYR A 113 2.48 1.81 14.06
N LEU A 114 1.23 2.09 14.44
CA LEU A 114 0.13 1.13 14.28
C LEU A 114 -0.08 0.78 12.80
N LEU A 115 -0.03 1.78 11.91
CA LEU A 115 -0.11 1.56 10.47
C LEU A 115 1.07 0.70 9.97
N ASP A 116 2.31 1.01 10.35
CA ASP A 116 3.49 0.19 10.02
C ASP A 116 3.33 -1.27 10.48
N SER A 117 2.90 -1.47 11.73
CA SER A 117 2.70 -2.80 12.30
C SER A 117 1.63 -3.60 11.54
N SER A 118 0.52 -2.94 11.18
CA SER A 118 -0.57 -3.56 10.41
C SER A 118 -0.12 -3.92 9.00
N LEU A 119 0.66 -3.04 8.37
CA LEU A 119 1.13 -3.20 7.00
C LEU A 119 2.23 -4.27 6.93
N LYS A 120 3.11 -4.35 7.93
CA LYS A 120 4.06 -5.45 8.12
C LYS A 120 3.32 -6.79 8.28
N GLY A 121 2.27 -6.82 9.10
CA GLY A 121 1.42 -8.00 9.26
C GLY A 121 0.77 -8.42 7.94
N TYR A 122 0.24 -7.46 7.18
CA TYR A 122 -0.38 -7.70 5.88
C TYR A 122 0.62 -8.22 4.84
N ILE A 123 1.82 -7.64 4.72
CA ILE A 123 2.87 -8.15 3.82
C ILE A 123 3.25 -9.60 4.19
N SER A 124 3.40 -9.89 5.49
CA SER A 124 3.67 -11.27 5.95
C SER A 124 2.53 -12.23 5.58
N TYR A 125 1.28 -11.80 5.74
CA TYR A 125 0.10 -12.56 5.35
C TYR A 125 0.06 -12.83 3.84
N LEU A 126 0.36 -11.82 3.01
CA LEU A 126 0.46 -11.97 1.56
C LEU A 126 1.51 -13.03 1.19
N GLY A 127 2.69 -12.97 1.80
CA GLY A 127 3.73 -13.98 1.58
C GLY A 127 3.30 -15.41 1.92
N ARG A 128 2.62 -15.61 3.06
CA ARG A 128 2.14 -16.94 3.49
C ARG A 128 1.03 -17.50 2.60
N THR A 129 0.09 -16.64 2.18
CA THR A 129 -1.08 -17.03 1.39
C THR A 129 -0.85 -17.00 -0.12
N ARG A 130 0.36 -16.65 -0.57
CA ARG A 130 0.71 -16.48 -1.97
C ARG A 130 0.28 -17.65 -2.86
N ARG A 131 0.67 -18.87 -2.50
CA ARG A 131 0.39 -20.07 -3.31
C ARG A 131 -1.12 -20.28 -3.47
N GLN A 132 -1.85 -20.27 -2.35
CA GLN A 132 -3.30 -20.43 -2.35
C GLN A 132 -4.00 -19.35 -3.19
N ARG A 133 -3.65 -18.06 -2.98
CA ARG A 133 -4.23 -16.95 -3.76
C ARG A 133 -3.93 -17.05 -5.25
N ARG A 134 -2.72 -17.50 -5.62
CA ARG A 134 -2.33 -17.74 -7.00
C ARG A 134 -3.17 -18.84 -7.64
N ASP A 135 -3.29 -19.97 -6.96
CA ASP A 135 -4.03 -21.12 -7.47
C ASP A 135 -5.54 -20.80 -7.57
N ASP A 136 -6.09 -20.10 -6.56
CA ASP A 136 -7.48 -19.63 -6.58
C ASP A 136 -7.73 -18.64 -7.73
N PHE A 137 -6.81 -17.69 -7.95
CA PHE A 137 -6.89 -16.74 -9.08
C PHE A 137 -6.82 -17.44 -10.43
N VAL A 138 -5.86 -18.35 -10.61
CA VAL A 138 -5.67 -19.06 -11.88
C VAL A 138 -6.88 -19.95 -12.17
N ARG A 139 -7.41 -20.64 -11.15
CA ARG A 139 -8.63 -21.43 -11.28
C ARG A 139 -9.81 -20.55 -11.69
N ASP A 140 -10.03 -19.42 -11.01
CA ASP A 140 -11.12 -18.49 -11.33
C ASP A 140 -11.03 -17.96 -12.76
N VAL A 141 -9.83 -17.60 -13.22
CA VAL A 141 -9.58 -17.12 -14.60
C VAL A 141 -9.83 -18.20 -15.64
N VAL A 142 -9.43 -19.45 -15.37
CA VAL A 142 -9.65 -20.58 -16.30
C VAL A 142 -11.13 -20.94 -16.37
N GLU A 143 -11.82 -21.02 -15.22
CA GLU A 143 -13.26 -21.31 -15.12
C GLU A 143 -14.10 -20.25 -15.82
N HIS A 144 -13.72 -18.97 -15.69
CA HIS A 144 -14.43 -17.84 -16.28
C HIS A 144 -13.82 -17.33 -17.60
N SER A 145 -12.99 -18.14 -18.26
CA SER A 145 -12.29 -17.77 -19.50
C SER A 145 -13.21 -17.24 -20.60
N ALA A 146 -14.42 -17.77 -20.75
CA ALA A 146 -15.42 -17.28 -21.71
C ALA A 146 -15.80 -15.81 -21.48
N ARG A 147 -15.97 -15.38 -20.22
CA ARG A 147 -16.28 -13.99 -19.88
C ARG A 147 -15.09 -13.06 -20.10
N ILE A 148 -13.86 -13.57 -19.91
CA ILE A 148 -12.63 -12.80 -20.16
C ILE A 148 -12.43 -12.58 -21.66
N ALA A 149 -12.75 -13.58 -22.48
CA ALA A 149 -12.72 -13.46 -23.95
C ALA A 149 -13.60 -12.29 -24.45
N GLU A 150 -14.76 -12.09 -23.83
CA GLU A 150 -15.74 -11.04 -24.14
C GLU A 150 -15.39 -9.67 -23.55
N CYS A 151 -14.50 -9.59 -22.56
CA CYS A 151 -14.12 -8.35 -21.90
C CYS A 151 -13.21 -7.48 -22.78
N ILE A 152 -13.79 -6.65 -23.65
CA ILE A 152 -13.06 -5.81 -24.61
C ILE A 152 -12.16 -4.80 -23.90
N SER A 153 -10.83 -4.88 -23.99
CA SER A 153 -9.92 -3.79 -23.61
C SER A 153 -10.07 -2.64 -24.62
N ARG A 154 -10.97 -1.71 -24.34
CA ARG A 154 -11.04 -0.38 -24.95
C ARG A 154 -10.77 0.60 -23.84
#